data_AF-A0A7Y2E8Y8-F1
#
_entry.id   AF-A0A7Y2E8Y8-F1
#
_cell.length_a   1.000
_cell.length_b   1.000
_cell.length_c   1.000
_cell.angle_alpha   90.00
_cell.angle_beta   90.00
_cell.angle_gamma   90.00
#
_symmetry.space_group_name_H-M   'P 1'
#
loop_
_entity.id
_entity.type
_entity.pdbx_description
1 polymer ?
#
loop_
_entity_poly.entity_id
_entity_poly.type
_entity_poly.pdbx_seq_one_letter_code
_entity_poly.pdbx_strand_id
1 'polypeptide(L)'
;ADTEQHFFVETTADDQLKSVYWVQYEGYLPDKSYTYDYTDSPLRVTLDGYTFYTDTAVVATDPNRKRARGTDGAMARALLASRGYTLPDEYVYARLVYLTDDSRRNELMIIFIDDLAPTGLTAAGLQEGGADAARRPEIEQAHLDRIRETLSVRPLDVPE
;
A
#
# COMPACT_ATOMS: atom_id res chain seq x y z
N ALA A 1 5.37 -17.78 0.37
CA ALA A 1 6.27 -17.29 -0.68
C ALA A 1 7.61 -16.95 -0.03
N ASP A 2 8.60 -16.58 -0.83
CA ASP A 2 9.72 -15.76 -0.36
C ASP A 2 9.39 -14.29 -0.65
N THR A 3 9.71 -13.41 0.29
CA THR A 3 9.26 -12.02 0.26
C THR A 3 10.41 -11.08 0.67
N GLU A 4 10.78 -10.17 -0.22
CA GLU A 4 11.69 -9.07 0.06
C GLU A 4 10.90 -7.78 0.18
N GLN A 5 11.18 -6.97 1.22
CA GLN A 5 10.42 -5.76 1.52
C GLN A 5 11.35 -4.56 1.74
N HIS A 6 11.04 -3.46 1.07
CA HIS A 6 11.70 -2.17 1.20
C HIS A 6 10.69 -1.13 1.66
N PHE A 7 11.09 -0.31 2.63
CA PHE A 7 10.25 0.73 3.19
C PHE A 7 10.93 2.08 3.03
N PHE A 8 10.26 2.99 2.33
CA PHE A 8 10.62 4.40 2.28
C PHE A 8 9.57 5.19 3.06
N VAL A 9 10.02 6.20 3.80
CA VAL A 9 9.14 6.98 4.69
C VAL A 9 9.26 8.46 4.34
N GLU A 10 8.13 9.15 4.28
CA GLU A 10 8.05 10.61 4.28
C GLU A 10 7.58 11.04 5.68
N THR A 11 8.22 12.05 6.26
CA THR A 11 7.84 12.62 7.56
C THR A 11 7.36 14.07 7.43
N THR A 12 6.59 14.52 8.41
CA THR A 12 6.31 15.95 8.61
C THR A 12 7.55 16.66 9.16
N ALA A 13 7.49 17.99 9.26
CA ALA A 13 8.56 18.79 9.85
C ALA A 13 8.84 18.45 11.33
N ASP A 14 7.86 17.86 12.04
CA ASP A 14 7.97 17.43 13.43
C ASP A 14 8.29 15.92 13.55
N ASP A 15 8.90 15.34 12.50
CA ASP A 15 9.31 13.94 12.40
C ASP A 15 8.18 12.90 12.56
N GLN A 16 6.92 13.31 12.39
CA GLN A 16 5.80 12.39 12.38
C GLN A 16 5.70 11.69 11.02
N LEU A 17 5.39 10.40 11.01
CA LEU A 17 5.22 9.65 9.76
C LEU A 17 4.03 10.22 8.99
N LYS A 18 4.29 10.67 7.76
CA LYS A 18 3.29 11.18 6.83
C LYS A 18 2.90 10.12 5.81
N SER A 19 3.89 9.45 5.23
CA SER A 19 3.70 8.48 4.17
C SER A 19 4.62 7.27 4.34
N VAL A 20 4.14 6.10 3.94
CA VAL A 20 4.98 4.89 3.76
C VAL A 20 4.82 4.38 2.35
N TYR A 21 5.96 4.17 1.69
CA TYR A 21 6.08 3.44 0.45
C TYR A 21 6.68 2.09 0.78
N TRP A 22 5.83 1.07 0.78
CA TRP A 22 6.23 -0.30 1.00
C TRP A 22 6.29 -1.00 -0.35
N VAL A 23 7.51 -1.26 -0.82
CA VAL A 23 7.79 -2.04 -2.03
C VAL A 23 8.09 -3.48 -1.62
N GLN A 24 7.39 -4.43 -2.21
CA GLN A 24 7.49 -5.85 -1.91
C GLN A 24 7.71 -6.63 -3.20
N TYR A 25 8.73 -7.48 -3.20
CA TYR A 25 8.95 -8.50 -4.22
C TYR A 25 8.55 -9.84 -3.61
N GLU A 26 7.59 -10.52 -4.22
CA GLU A 26 7.11 -11.80 -3.73
C GLU A 26 7.24 -12.88 -4.80
N GLY A 27 7.89 -13.99 -4.44
CA GLY A 27 8.08 -15.16 -5.30
C GLY A 27 7.49 -16.41 -4.65
N TYR A 28 6.54 -17.08 -5.32
CA TYR A 28 6.00 -18.33 -4.79
C TYR A 28 7.03 -19.46 -4.87
N LEU A 29 7.21 -20.19 -3.77
CA LEU A 29 8.09 -21.36 -3.71
C LEU A 29 7.63 -22.47 -4.68
N PRO A 30 8.55 -23.25 -5.30
CA PRO A 30 8.20 -24.23 -6.33
C PRO A 30 7.13 -25.25 -5.91
N ASP A 31 7.04 -25.59 -4.62
CA ASP A 31 6.09 -26.54 -4.04
C ASP A 31 4.69 -25.96 -3.79
N LYS A 32 4.47 -24.67 -4.05
CA LYS A 32 3.18 -23.99 -3.90
C LYS A 32 2.48 -23.88 -5.25
N SER A 33 1.25 -24.39 -5.31
CA SER A 33 0.34 -24.27 -6.45
C SER A 33 -0.63 -23.10 -6.34
N TYR A 34 -0.67 -22.44 -5.18
CA TYR A 34 -1.53 -21.27 -4.96
C TYR A 34 -0.94 -20.04 -5.64
N THR A 35 -1.78 -19.29 -6.35
CA THR A 35 -1.49 -17.96 -6.88
C THR A 35 -2.70 -17.06 -6.61
N TYR A 36 -2.46 -15.76 -6.38
CA TYR A 36 -3.54 -14.82 -6.11
C TYR A 36 -4.32 -14.45 -7.38
N ASP A 37 -5.65 -14.50 -7.22
CA ASP A 37 -6.77 -14.04 -8.05
C ASP A 37 -6.91 -12.51 -8.28
N TYR A 38 -5.97 -11.77 -8.89
CA TYR A 38 -6.10 -10.30 -8.93
C TYR A 38 -7.13 -9.74 -9.94
N THR A 39 -7.73 -10.56 -10.80
CA THR A 39 -8.69 -10.08 -11.82
C THR A 39 -9.90 -9.37 -11.23
N ASP A 40 -10.30 -9.74 -10.00
CA ASP A 40 -11.38 -9.11 -9.24
C ASP A 40 -11.01 -7.74 -8.63
N SER A 41 -9.74 -7.31 -8.72
CA SER A 41 -9.35 -5.98 -8.26
C SER A 41 -10.06 -4.92 -9.10
N PRO A 42 -10.80 -3.98 -8.48
CA PRO A 42 -11.73 -3.11 -9.20
C PRO A 42 -11.04 -2.04 -10.06
N LEU A 43 -9.79 -1.71 -9.75
CA LEU A 43 -9.09 -0.58 -10.36
C LEU A 43 -7.80 -1.00 -11.07
N ARG A 44 -7.34 -0.13 -11.96
CA ARG A 44 -6.03 -0.20 -12.61
C ARG A 44 -5.31 1.13 -12.49
N VAL A 45 -4.02 1.08 -12.19
CA VAL A 45 -3.12 2.23 -12.24
C VAL A 45 -2.00 1.91 -13.20
N THR A 46 -1.73 2.79 -14.16
CA THR A 46 -0.58 2.66 -15.05
C THR A 46 0.50 3.65 -14.63
N LEU A 47 1.71 3.14 -14.37
CA LEU A 47 2.91 3.92 -14.09
C LEU A 47 3.94 3.59 -15.16
N ASP A 48 4.36 4.58 -15.96
CA ASP A 48 5.42 4.44 -16.98
C ASP A 48 5.30 3.20 -17.90
N GLY A 49 4.07 2.85 -18.31
CA GLY A 49 3.78 1.71 -19.18
C GLY A 49 3.52 0.39 -18.46
N TYR A 50 3.75 0.31 -17.15
CA TYR A 50 3.39 -0.85 -16.32
C TYR A 50 1.99 -0.65 -15.74
N THR A 51 1.08 -1.59 -16.02
CA THR A 51 -0.30 -1.54 -15.52
C THR A 51 -0.46 -2.46 -14.32
N PHE A 52 -0.83 -1.88 -13.19
CA PHE A 52 -1.00 -2.56 -11.91
C PHE A 52 -2.48 -2.87 -11.66
N TYR A 53 -2.75 -4.03 -11.08
CA TYR A 53 -4.00 -4.29 -10.37
C TYR A 53 -4.01 -3.44 -9.11
N THR A 54 -5.14 -2.79 -8.79
CA THR A 54 -5.18 -1.86 -7.67
C THR A 54 -6.47 -1.94 -6.88
N ASP A 55 -6.34 -1.78 -5.57
CA ASP A 55 -7.42 -1.47 -4.63
C ASP A 55 -7.01 -0.30 -3.73
N THR A 56 -8.02 0.39 -3.19
CA THR A 56 -7.89 1.49 -2.24
C THR A 56 -8.80 1.26 -1.06
N ALA A 57 -8.37 1.68 0.12
CA ALA A 57 -9.25 1.72 1.28
C ALA A 57 -8.81 2.76 2.31
N VAL A 58 -9.81 3.28 2.99
CA VAL A 58 -9.65 4.05 4.22
C VAL A 58 -9.72 3.09 5.40
N VAL A 59 -8.72 3.16 6.29
CA VAL A 59 -8.54 2.22 7.40
C VAL A 59 -8.46 2.98 8.71
N ALA A 60 -9.24 2.52 9.69
CA ALA A 60 -9.02 2.78 11.11
C ALA A 60 -8.29 1.57 11.71
N THR A 61 -7.14 1.81 12.34
CA THR A 61 -6.43 0.79 13.10
C THR A 61 -7.21 0.51 14.38
N ASP A 62 -7.59 -0.75 14.59
CA ASP A 62 -8.13 -1.18 15.88
C ASP A 62 -6.95 -1.43 16.84
N PRO A 63 -6.77 -0.61 17.90
CA PRO A 63 -5.67 -0.76 18.85
C PRO A 63 -5.77 -2.07 19.64
N ASN A 64 -6.95 -2.69 19.72
CA ASN A 64 -7.17 -3.95 20.43
C ASN A 64 -6.96 -5.18 19.53
N ARG A 65 -6.95 -5.00 18.21
CA ARG A 65 -6.77 -6.10 17.25
C ARG A 65 -5.29 -6.47 17.16
N LYS A 66 -4.92 -7.53 17.88
CA LYS A 66 -3.61 -8.16 17.73
C LYS A 66 -3.49 -8.76 16.34
N ARG A 67 -2.54 -8.25 15.54
CA ARG A 67 -2.18 -8.87 14.26
C ARG A 67 -1.55 -10.24 14.51
N ALA A 68 -1.85 -11.19 13.63
CA ALA A 68 -1.22 -12.50 13.68
C ALA A 68 0.30 -12.34 13.53
N ARG A 69 1.05 -12.94 14.46
CA ARG A 69 2.52 -12.91 14.45
C ARG A 69 3.02 -13.59 13.17
N GLY A 70 4.09 -13.05 12.60
CA GLY A 70 4.70 -13.59 11.38
C GLY A 70 3.98 -13.25 10.08
N THR A 71 2.96 -12.37 10.12
CA THR A 71 2.40 -11.78 8.89
C THR A 71 3.27 -10.61 8.41
N ASP A 72 3.32 -10.40 7.10
CA ASP A 72 4.03 -9.28 6.47
C ASP A 72 3.68 -7.94 7.12
N GLY A 73 2.39 -7.65 7.30
CA GLY A 73 1.95 -6.39 7.93
C GLY A 73 2.35 -6.26 9.41
N ALA A 74 2.54 -7.36 10.14
CA ALA A 74 3.06 -7.32 11.50
C ALA A 74 4.58 -7.07 11.52
N MET A 75 5.32 -7.69 10.60
CA MET A 75 6.76 -7.50 10.46
C MET A 75 7.10 -6.08 9.99
N ALA A 76 6.36 -5.56 9.02
CA ALA A 76 6.47 -4.18 8.54
C ALA A 76 6.32 -3.15 9.68
N ARG A 77 5.28 -3.30 10.50
CA ARG A 77 5.04 -2.42 11.66
C ARG A 77 6.14 -2.53 12.70
N ALA A 78 6.62 -3.74 13.00
CA ALA A 78 7.72 -3.94 13.94
C ALA A 78 9.01 -3.29 13.42
N LEU A 79 9.30 -3.41 12.13
CA LEU A 79 10.46 -2.78 11.49
C LEU A 79 10.36 -1.24 11.57
N LEU A 80 9.23 -0.66 11.16
CA LEU A 80 9.00 0.79 11.25
C LEU A 80 9.16 1.30 12.69
N ALA A 81 8.53 0.62 13.66
CA ALA A 81 8.64 0.97 15.07
C ALA A 81 10.09 0.88 15.59
N SER A 82 10.87 -0.12 15.14
CA SER A 82 12.29 -0.23 15.50
C SER A 82 13.15 0.93 15.00
N ARG A 83 12.65 1.70 14.02
CA ARG A 83 13.28 2.91 13.47
C ARG A 83 12.67 4.21 14.02
N GLY A 84 11.78 4.12 15.01
CA GLY A 84 11.13 5.29 15.63
C GLY A 84 9.86 5.75 14.92
N TYR A 85 9.40 5.03 13.89
CA TYR A 85 8.20 5.41 13.14
C TYR A 85 6.97 4.64 13.62
N THR A 86 5.86 5.35 13.80
CA THR A 86 4.55 4.76 14.09
C THR A 86 3.63 5.02 12.91
N LEU A 87 2.99 3.98 12.37
CA LEU A 87 1.95 4.19 11.36
C LEU A 87 0.77 4.95 11.99
N PRO A 88 0.15 5.89 11.26
CA PRO A 88 -1.04 6.59 11.73
C PRO A 88 -2.16 5.62 12.08
N ASP A 89 -2.98 6.01 13.06
CA ASP A 89 -4.14 5.23 13.47
C ASP A 89 -5.20 5.22 12.38
N GLU A 90 -5.37 6.32 11.66
CA GLU A 90 -6.30 6.44 10.54
C GLU A 90 -5.54 6.81 9.26
N TYR A 91 -5.70 6.03 8.20
CA TYR A 91 -4.97 6.23 6.96
C TYR A 91 -5.77 5.84 5.74
N VAL A 92 -5.36 6.38 4.59
CA VAL A 92 -5.73 5.88 3.28
C VAL A 92 -4.57 5.07 2.72
N TYR A 93 -4.85 3.95 2.07
CA TYR A 93 -3.83 3.22 1.33
C TYR A 93 -4.32 2.81 -0.04
N ALA A 94 -3.37 2.58 -0.94
CA ALA A 94 -3.59 1.79 -2.14
C ALA A 94 -2.57 0.65 -2.17
N ARG A 95 -3.00 -0.49 -2.71
CA ARG A 95 -2.12 -1.61 -3.04
C ARG A 95 -2.08 -1.78 -4.54
N LEU A 96 -0.89 -1.65 -5.12
CA LEU A 96 -0.61 -1.84 -6.53
C LEU A 96 0.12 -3.17 -6.71
N VAL A 97 -0.40 -4.05 -7.56
CA VAL A 97 0.22 -5.34 -7.86
C VAL A 97 0.52 -5.45 -9.35
N TYR A 98 1.77 -5.73 -9.68
CA TYR A 98 2.21 -6.05 -11.03
C TYR A 98 2.67 -7.51 -11.08
N LEU A 99 2.07 -8.27 -11.98
CA LEU A 99 2.48 -9.64 -12.28
C LEU A 99 3.55 -9.58 -13.37
N THR A 100 4.70 -10.16 -13.09
CA THR A 100 5.88 -10.07 -13.97
C THR A 100 5.72 -10.88 -15.26
N ASP A 101 4.86 -11.91 -15.26
CA ASP A 101 4.51 -12.74 -16.40
C ASP A 101 3.18 -13.48 -16.15
N ASP A 102 2.71 -14.21 -17.17
CA ASP A 102 1.47 -15.00 -17.13
C ASP A 102 1.53 -16.20 -16.17
N SER A 103 2.71 -16.57 -15.66
CA SER A 103 2.82 -17.65 -14.67
C SER A 103 2.28 -17.22 -13.31
N ARG A 104 2.19 -15.90 -13.05
CA ARG A 104 1.70 -15.31 -11.79
C ARG A 104 2.53 -15.77 -10.58
N ARG A 105 3.80 -16.11 -10.82
CA ARG A 105 4.72 -16.67 -9.81
C ARG A 105 5.58 -15.62 -9.11
N ASN A 106 5.80 -14.48 -9.74
CA ASN A 106 6.51 -13.36 -9.15
C ASN A 106 5.70 -12.08 -9.28
N GLU A 107 5.63 -11.35 -8.17
CA GLU A 107 4.82 -10.16 -7.99
C GLU A 107 5.71 -9.00 -7.54
N LEU A 108 5.52 -7.84 -8.17
CA LEU A 108 5.92 -6.56 -7.60
C LEU A 108 4.67 -5.95 -6.96
N MET A 109 4.71 -5.75 -5.65
CA MET A 109 3.67 -5.09 -4.90
C MET A 109 4.17 -3.75 -4.35
N ILE A 110 3.38 -2.70 -4.50
CA ILE A 110 3.62 -1.40 -3.87
C ILE A 110 2.40 -1.08 -3.02
N ILE A 111 2.60 -0.96 -1.72
CA ILE A 111 1.59 -0.48 -0.78
C ILE A 111 1.99 0.95 -0.40
N PHE A 112 1.19 1.92 -0.83
CA PHE A 112 1.39 3.33 -0.48
C PHE A 112 0.33 3.71 0.56
N ILE A 113 0.77 4.05 1.76
CA ILE A 113 -0.03 4.53 2.88
C ILE A 113 0.21 6.03 3.08
N ASP A 114 -0.86 6.82 3.18
CA ASP A 114 -0.83 8.21 3.60
C ASP A 114 -1.67 8.39 4.88
N ASP A 115 -1.15 9.20 5.81
CA ASP A 115 -1.89 9.65 6.99
C ASP A 115 -3.15 10.42 6.57
N LEU A 116 -4.28 10.08 7.18
CA LEU A 116 -5.56 10.74 6.92
C LEU A 116 -5.68 12.07 7.66
N ALA A 117 -4.98 12.26 8.78
CA ALA A 117 -5.13 13.41 9.67
C ALA A 117 -5.04 14.79 8.96
N PRO A 118 -4.13 15.02 7.98
CA PRO A 118 -4.04 16.29 7.26
C PRO A 118 -5.31 16.69 6.49
N THR A 119 -6.20 15.74 6.18
CA THR A 119 -7.47 16.02 5.50
C THR A 119 -8.53 16.60 6.44
N GLY A 120 -8.33 16.51 7.76
CA GLY A 120 -9.32 16.84 8.79
C GLY A 120 -10.48 15.84 8.87
N LEU A 121 -10.40 14.71 8.16
CA LEU A 121 -11.41 13.66 8.14
C LEU A 121 -10.98 12.49 9.03
N THR A 122 -11.96 11.68 9.42
CA THR A 122 -11.73 10.44 10.17
C THR A 122 -12.12 9.24 9.31
N ALA A 123 -11.49 8.09 9.55
CA ALA A 123 -11.82 6.87 8.85
C ALA A 123 -13.26 6.45 9.15
N ALA A 124 -13.73 6.64 10.39
CA ALA A 124 -15.11 6.40 10.78
C ALA A 124 -16.12 7.31 10.05
N GLY A 125 -15.79 8.60 9.87
CA GLY A 125 -16.62 9.54 9.12
C GLY A 125 -16.75 9.18 7.65
N LEU A 126 -15.72 8.56 7.06
CA LEU A 126 -15.67 8.14 5.66
C LEU A 126 -16.31 6.77 5.38
N GLN A 127 -16.60 5.95 6.41
CA GLN A 127 -17.31 4.68 6.21
C GLN A 127 -18.78 4.90 5.83
N GLU A 128 -19.43 3.85 5.32
CA GLU A 128 -20.87 3.87 5.04
C GLU A 128 -21.68 4.29 6.27
N GLY A 129 -22.57 5.27 6.10
CA GLY A 129 -23.37 5.85 7.19
C GLY A 129 -22.63 6.89 8.06
N GLY A 130 -21.34 7.14 7.82
CA GLY A 130 -20.57 8.21 8.45
C GLY A 130 -20.95 9.60 7.92
N ALA A 131 -20.59 10.64 8.69
CA ALA A 131 -20.93 12.03 8.38
C ALA A 131 -20.32 12.53 7.05
N ASP A 132 -19.20 11.95 6.64
CA ASP A 132 -18.43 12.30 5.45
C ASP A 132 -18.40 11.17 4.43
N ALA A 133 -19.30 10.17 4.53
CA ALA A 133 -19.28 8.98 3.68
C ALA A 133 -19.26 9.32 2.17
N ALA A 134 -19.96 10.39 1.78
CA ALA A 134 -20.00 10.88 0.40
C ALA A 134 -18.65 11.39 -0.13
N ARG A 135 -17.71 11.74 0.75
CA ARG A 135 -16.36 12.20 0.41
C ARG A 135 -15.34 11.07 0.26
N ARG A 136 -15.70 9.83 0.64
CA ARG A 136 -14.76 8.70 0.54
C ARG A 136 -14.23 8.47 -0.88
N PRO A 137 -15.04 8.49 -1.95
CA PRO A 137 -14.52 8.32 -3.30
C PRO A 137 -13.52 9.42 -3.71
N GLU A 138 -13.73 10.66 -3.25
CA GLU A 138 -12.81 11.78 -3.48
C GLU A 138 -11.46 11.53 -2.81
N ILE A 139 -11.45 11.07 -1.55
CA ILE A 139 -10.22 10.76 -0.81
C ILE A 139 -9.45 9.59 -1.44
N GLU A 140 -10.14 8.53 -1.83
CA GLU A 140 -9.50 7.39 -2.49
C GLU A 140 -8.93 7.77 -3.87
N GLN A 141 -9.65 8.60 -4.64
CA GLN A 141 -9.16 9.10 -5.92
C GLN A 141 -7.95 10.03 -5.75
N ALA A 142 -8.00 10.96 -4.79
CA ALA A 142 -6.88 11.85 -4.50
C ALA A 142 -5.61 11.07 -4.11
N HIS A 143 -5.76 9.97 -3.38
CA HIS A 143 -4.65 9.07 -3.04
C HIS A 143 -4.04 8.43 -4.29
N LEU A 144 -4.88 7.92 -5.20
CA LEU A 144 -4.42 7.36 -6.48
C LEU A 144 -3.73 8.38 -7.38
N ASP A 145 -4.20 9.63 -7.38
CA ASP A 145 -3.59 10.69 -8.15
C ASP A 145 -2.21 11.06 -7.59
N ARG A 146 -2.09 11.17 -6.26
CA ARG A 146 -0.79 11.35 -5.59
C ARG A 146 0.19 10.21 -5.88
N ILE A 147 -0.28 8.97 -5.96
CA ILE A 147 0.55 7.83 -6.38
C ILE A 147 1.14 8.06 -7.77
N ARG A 148 0.32 8.50 -8.74
CA ARG A 148 0.77 8.80 -10.12
C ARG A 148 1.74 9.98 -10.19
N GLU A 149 1.58 10.96 -9.32
CA GLU A 149 2.46 12.13 -9.25
C GLU A 149 3.81 11.82 -8.59
N THR A 150 3.84 10.88 -7.64
CA THR A 150 5.01 10.64 -6.80
C THR A 150 5.87 9.48 -7.29
N LEU A 151 5.24 8.45 -7.87
CA LEU A 151 5.93 7.22 -8.25
C LEU A 151 6.18 7.15 -9.76
N SER A 152 7.41 6.73 -10.10
CA SER A 152 7.81 6.38 -11.46
C SER A 152 8.45 4.99 -11.42
N VAL A 153 8.10 4.12 -12.37
CA VAL A 153 8.60 2.75 -12.49
C VAL A 153 9.25 2.59 -13.84
N ARG A 154 10.58 2.72 -13.89
CA ARG A 154 11.32 2.70 -15.15
C ARG A 154 12.06 1.39 -15.32
N PRO A 155 12.20 0.89 -16.55
CA PRO A 155 13.18 -0.14 -16.82
C PRO A 155 14.56 0.35 -16.35
N LEU A 156 15.38 -0.58 -15.87
CA LEU A 156 16.76 -0.27 -15.56
C LEU A 156 17.46 0.04 -16.89
N ASP A 157 17.80 1.31 -17.13
CA ASP A 157 18.73 1.68 -18.19
C ASP A 157 20.09 1.12 -17.78
N VAL A 158 20.39 -0.11 -18.18
CA VAL A 158 21.73 -0.68 -18.07
C VAL A 158 22.51 -0.15 -19.25
N PRO A 159 23.50 0.74 -19.05
CA PRO A 159 24.40 1.12 -20.14
C PRO A 159 25.12 -0.17 -20.59
N GLU A 160 25.14 -0.43 -21.90
CA GLU A 160 25.97 -1.49 -22.49
C GLU A 160 27.46 -1.33 -22.14
#